data_AF-A0A957CKG5-F1
#
_entry.id   AF-A0A957CKG5-F1
#
_cell.length_a   1.000
_cell.length_b   1.000
_cell.length_c   1.000
_cell.angle_alpha   90.00
_cell.angle_beta   90.00
_cell.angle_gamma   90.00
#
_symmetry.space_group_name_H-M   'P 1'
#
loop_
_entity.id
_entity.type
_entity.pdbx_description
1 polymer ?
#
loop_
_entity_poly.entity_id
_entity_poly.type
_entity_poly.pdbx_seq_one_letter_code
_entity_poly.pdbx_strand_id
1 'polypeptide(L)'
;MSPHIHAHYLNPLPTPESRKGSWVFPGEIIGSTNWLAQLWAQRGRLTNKPVMLAWGMKDIAFREKELRRWLGLFPKAAVTRYADAGHYVQDEKGPELATLIEKFVSQKLTTL
;
A
#
# COMPACT_ATOMS: atom_id res chain seq x y z
N MET A 1 5.12 17.76 3.29
CA MET A 1 4.93 17.38 4.70
C MET A 1 5.42 18.51 5.60
N SER A 2 4.67 18.87 6.65
CA SER A 2 5.11 19.91 7.59
C SER A 2 6.19 19.37 8.55
N PRO A 3 7.02 20.24 9.17
CA PRO A 3 8.01 19.81 10.16
C PRO A 3 7.40 19.05 11.34
N HIS A 4 6.23 19.47 11.81
CA HIS A 4 5.50 18.81 12.90
C HIS A 4 5.12 17.36 12.54
N ILE A 5 4.55 17.15 11.35
CA ILE A 5 4.19 15.79 10.89
C ILE A 5 5.45 14.95 10.69
N HIS A 6 6.51 15.54 10.12
CA HIS A 6 7.78 14.84 9.92
C HIS A 6 8.39 14.34 11.25
N ALA A 7 8.28 15.13 12.33
CA ALA A 7 8.77 14.72 13.65
C ALA A 7 8.12 13.42 14.14
N HIS A 8 6.83 13.18 13.86
CA HIS A 8 6.16 11.92 14.21
C HIS A 8 6.78 10.69 13.53
N TYR A 9 7.32 10.84 12.31
CA TYR A 9 8.04 9.75 11.63
C TYR A 9 9.43 9.48 12.22
N LEU A 10 10.08 10.50 12.80
CA LEU A 10 11.42 10.38 13.36
C LEU A 10 11.45 9.96 14.83
N ASN A 11 10.42 10.32 15.61
CA ASN A 11 10.36 10.05 17.04
C ASN A 11 10.49 8.57 17.43
N PRO A 12 10.01 7.58 16.64
CA PRO A 12 10.26 6.16 16.92
C PRO A 12 11.70 5.69 16.63
N LEU A 13 12.52 6.53 15.98
CA LEU A 13 13.84 6.18 15.44
C LEU A 13 15.02 6.96 16.10
N PRO A 14 15.04 7.21 17.42
CA PRO A 14 16.01 8.12 18.03
C PRO A 14 17.44 7.58 18.07
N THR A 15 17.64 6.26 18.12
CA THR A 15 18.97 5.63 18.23
C THR A 15 19.28 4.74 17.03
N PRO A 16 20.56 4.39 16.79
CA PRO A 16 20.93 3.41 15.77
C PRO A 16 20.20 2.07 15.96
N GLU A 17 20.04 1.61 17.20
CA GLU A 17 19.39 0.34 17.54
C GLU A 17 17.90 0.36 17.16
N SER A 18 17.19 1.48 17.42
CA SER A 18 15.78 1.60 17.05
C SER A 18 15.56 1.69 15.52
N ARG A 19 16.60 2.06 14.76
CA ARG A 19 16.58 2.08 13.29
C ARG A 19 16.83 0.72 12.64
N LYS A 20 17.06 -0.35 13.40
CA LYS A 20 17.33 -1.69 12.86
C LYS A 20 16.30 -2.11 11.82
N GLY A 21 15.00 -1.88 12.06
CA GLY A 21 13.95 -2.20 11.09
C GLY A 21 14.08 -1.42 9.78
N SER A 22 14.41 -0.12 9.86
CA SER A 22 14.64 0.73 8.68
C SER A 22 15.86 0.30 7.87
N TRP A 23 16.88 -0.26 8.53
CA TRP A 23 18.07 -0.80 7.87
C TRP A 23 17.82 -2.18 7.23
N VAL A 24 17.17 -3.08 7.95
CA VAL A 24 16.93 -4.46 7.50
C VAL A 24 15.92 -4.51 6.36
N PHE A 25 14.83 -3.73 6.45
CA PHE A 25 13.71 -3.82 5.52
C PHE A 25 14.11 -3.65 4.03
N PRO A 26 14.88 -2.62 3.63
CA PRO A 26 15.30 -2.47 2.24
C PRO A 26 16.16 -3.63 1.73
N GLY A 27 17.02 -4.20 2.58
CA GLY A 27 17.81 -5.38 2.24
C GLY A 27 16.93 -6.60 1.96
N GLU A 28 15.90 -6.80 2.78
CA GLU A 28 14.98 -7.93 2.66
C GLU A 28 14.01 -7.83 1.48
N ILE A 29 13.79 -6.65 0.88
CA ILE A 29 13.02 -6.53 -0.38
C ILE A 29 13.65 -7.43 -1.46
N ILE A 30 14.97 -7.52 -1.50
CA ILE A 30 15.72 -8.38 -2.44
C ILE A 30 16.10 -9.71 -1.77
N GLY A 31 16.61 -9.66 -0.53
CA GLY A 31 17.08 -10.83 0.22
C GLY A 31 16.01 -11.91 0.39
N SER A 32 14.75 -11.52 0.57
CA SER A 32 13.62 -12.43 0.73
C SER A 32 12.90 -12.81 -0.58
N THR A 33 13.52 -12.61 -1.75
CA THR A 33 12.90 -12.89 -3.08
C THR A 33 12.24 -14.28 -3.16
N ASN A 34 12.93 -15.34 -2.73
CA ASN A 34 12.40 -16.70 -2.79
C ASN A 34 11.14 -16.88 -1.92
N TRP A 35 11.14 -16.28 -0.73
CA TRP A 35 9.99 -16.33 0.17
C TRP A 35 8.80 -15.52 -0.36
N LEU A 36 9.06 -14.30 -0.86
CA LEU A 36 8.02 -13.47 -1.50
C LEU A 36 7.41 -14.16 -2.73
N ALA A 37 8.21 -14.90 -3.51
CA ALA A 37 7.72 -15.70 -4.63
C ALA A 37 6.77 -16.84 -4.18
N GLN A 38 7.07 -17.50 -3.06
CA GLN A 38 6.18 -18.51 -2.48
C GLN A 38 4.84 -17.92 -2.01
N LEU A 39 4.84 -16.72 -1.42
CA LEU A 39 3.61 -16.01 -1.08
C LEU A 39 2.82 -15.65 -2.33
N TRP A 40 3.49 -15.14 -3.37
CA TRP A 40 2.85 -14.80 -4.64
C TRP A 40 2.22 -16.01 -5.33
N ALA A 41 2.82 -17.21 -5.20
CA ALA A 41 2.23 -18.45 -5.72
C ALA A 41 0.86 -18.77 -5.08
N GLN A 42 0.64 -18.34 -3.83
CA GLN A 42 -0.60 -18.57 -3.08
C GLN A 42 -1.66 -17.48 -3.27
N ARG A 43 -1.41 -16.46 -4.11
CA ARG A 43 -2.32 -15.31 -4.33
C ARG A 43 -3.74 -15.72 -4.75
N GLY A 44 -3.91 -16.90 -5.33
CA GLY A 44 -5.22 -17.46 -5.70
C GLY A 44 -6.19 -17.53 -4.51
N ARG A 45 -5.69 -17.61 -3.27
CA ARG A 45 -6.50 -17.59 -2.05
C ARG A 45 -7.22 -16.26 -1.80
N LEU A 46 -6.83 -15.19 -2.50
CA LEU A 46 -7.40 -13.86 -2.38
C LEU A 46 -8.46 -13.55 -3.45
N THR A 47 -8.62 -14.36 -4.49
CA THR A 47 -9.44 -14.03 -5.69
C THR A 47 -10.92 -13.77 -5.37
N ASN A 48 -11.45 -14.44 -4.35
CA ASN A 48 -12.85 -14.29 -3.92
C ASN A 48 -13.03 -13.22 -2.85
N LYS A 49 -11.96 -12.54 -2.43
CA LYS A 49 -12.06 -11.40 -1.52
C LYS A 49 -12.37 -10.16 -2.34
N PRO A 50 -13.35 -9.34 -1.97
CA PRO A 50 -13.52 -8.05 -2.62
C PRO A 50 -12.29 -7.17 -2.34
N VAL A 51 -11.86 -6.43 -3.35
CA VAL A 51 -10.62 -5.65 -3.37
C VAL A 51 -10.91 -4.21 -3.76
N MET A 52 -10.21 -3.30 -3.10
CA MET A 52 -10.12 -1.89 -3.45
C MET A 52 -8.64 -1.52 -3.60
N LEU A 53 -8.31 -0.75 -4.62
CA LEU A 53 -6.96 -0.25 -4.89
C LEU A 53 -6.99 1.28 -4.93
N ALA A 54 -6.20 1.92 -4.08
CA ALA A 54 -5.95 3.35 -4.10
C ALA A 54 -4.49 3.57 -4.52
N TRP A 55 -4.25 4.26 -5.63
CA TRP A 55 -2.93 4.27 -6.29
C TRP A 55 -2.43 5.67 -6.60
N GLY A 56 -1.25 6.03 -6.09
CA GLY A 56 -0.56 7.28 -6.43
C GLY A 56 0.19 7.15 -7.75
N MET A 57 -0.13 8.00 -8.72
CA MET A 57 0.44 7.90 -10.07
C MET A 57 1.85 8.49 -10.17
N LYS A 58 2.32 9.20 -9.13
CA LYS A 58 3.70 9.72 -9.03
C LYS A 58 4.63 8.81 -8.22
N ASP A 59 4.17 7.62 -7.82
CA ASP A 59 4.99 6.66 -7.08
C ASP A 59 6.18 6.18 -7.95
N ILE A 60 7.39 6.30 -7.40
CA ILE A 60 8.63 5.92 -8.07
C ILE A 60 8.98 4.44 -7.90
N ALA A 61 8.47 3.79 -6.85
CA ALA A 61 8.68 2.39 -6.48
C ALA A 61 7.61 1.48 -7.09
N PHE A 62 6.33 1.86 -7.01
CA PHE A 62 5.21 1.09 -7.57
C PHE A 62 4.49 1.87 -8.66
N ARG A 63 4.78 1.54 -9.91
CA ARG A 63 4.32 2.30 -11.07
C ARG A 63 3.08 1.65 -11.70
N GLU A 64 2.64 2.22 -12.80
CA GLU A 64 1.46 1.71 -13.52
C GLU A 64 1.60 0.23 -13.95
N LYS A 65 2.83 -0.26 -14.17
CA LYS A 65 3.07 -1.68 -14.50
C LYS A 65 2.70 -2.61 -13.33
N GLU A 66 2.98 -2.22 -12.09
CA GLU A 66 2.56 -2.96 -10.90
C GLU A 66 1.04 -2.89 -10.72
N LEU A 67 0.43 -1.71 -10.94
CA LEU A 67 -1.03 -1.58 -10.90
C LEU A 67 -1.68 -2.52 -11.92
N ARG A 68 -1.19 -2.57 -13.17
CA ARG A 68 -1.70 -3.49 -14.20
C ARG A 68 -1.64 -4.96 -13.76
N ARG A 69 -0.58 -5.37 -13.05
CA ARG A 69 -0.46 -6.73 -12.49
C ARG A 69 -1.57 -7.02 -11.47
N TRP A 70 -1.87 -6.06 -10.59
CA TRP A 70 -2.97 -6.19 -9.64
C TRP A 70 -4.34 -6.20 -10.31
N LEU A 71 -4.56 -5.38 -11.33
CA LEU A 71 -5.81 -5.38 -12.12
C LEU A 71 -6.04 -6.69 -12.85
N GLY A 72 -4.98 -7.32 -13.35
CA GLY A 72 -5.08 -8.66 -13.95
C GLY A 72 -5.47 -9.74 -12.93
N LEU A 73 -5.02 -9.62 -11.68
CA LEU A 73 -5.37 -10.55 -10.60
C LEU A 73 -6.78 -10.30 -10.04
N PHE A 74 -7.18 -9.04 -9.94
CA PHE A 74 -8.46 -8.61 -9.37
C PHE A 74 -9.24 -7.77 -10.40
N PRO A 75 -9.81 -8.40 -11.44
CA PRO A 75 -10.49 -7.67 -12.52
C PRO A 75 -11.74 -6.91 -12.06
N LYS A 76 -12.27 -7.25 -10.88
CA LYS A 76 -13.44 -6.59 -10.26
C LYS A 76 -13.05 -5.59 -9.16
N ALA A 77 -11.76 -5.28 -8.99
CA ALA A 77 -11.34 -4.34 -7.96
C ALA A 77 -11.90 -2.94 -8.24
N ALA A 78 -12.36 -2.26 -7.18
CA ALA A 78 -12.64 -0.82 -7.25
C ALA A 78 -11.30 -0.07 -7.24
N VAL A 79 -11.04 0.79 -8.23
CA VAL A 79 -9.71 1.39 -8.42
C VAL A 79 -9.81 2.90 -8.47
N THR A 80 -9.14 3.56 -7.53
CA THR A 80 -8.98 5.02 -7.49
C THR A 80 -7.53 5.36 -7.80
N ARG A 81 -7.32 6.20 -8.81
CA ARG A 81 -5.99 6.68 -9.22
C ARG A 81 -5.87 8.16 -8.84
N TYR A 82 -4.83 8.48 -8.09
CA TYR A 82 -4.51 9.85 -7.70
C TYR A 82 -3.36 10.37 -8.58
N ALA A 83 -3.70 11.23 -9.54
CA ALA A 83 -2.73 11.79 -10.48
C ALA A 83 -1.65 12.65 -9.79
N ASP A 84 -1.98 13.21 -8.63
CA ASP A 84 -1.17 14.16 -7.89
C ASP A 84 -0.44 13.57 -6.68
N ALA A 85 -0.69 12.29 -6.32
CA ALA A 85 -0.06 11.62 -5.18
C ALA A 85 1.07 10.65 -5.58
N GLY A 86 2.06 10.52 -4.70
CA GLY A 86 3.17 9.58 -4.81
C GLY A 86 2.98 8.30 -3.98
N HIS A 87 4.06 7.87 -3.33
CA HIS A 87 4.12 6.58 -2.62
C HIS A 87 3.26 6.56 -1.34
N TYR A 88 3.18 7.70 -0.62
CA TYR A 88 2.49 7.80 0.66
C TYR A 88 1.08 8.36 0.47
N VAL A 89 0.22 7.62 -0.24
CA VAL A 89 -1.16 8.04 -0.56
C VAL A 89 -1.94 8.43 0.71
N GLN A 90 -1.71 7.75 1.83
CA GLN A 90 -2.36 8.09 3.10
C GLN A 90 -1.98 9.47 3.65
N ASP A 91 -0.77 9.96 3.36
CA ASP A 91 -0.31 11.28 3.79
C ASP A 91 -0.74 12.37 2.81
N GLU A 92 -0.83 12.03 1.52
CA GLU A 92 -1.13 12.98 0.44
C GLU A 92 -2.64 13.09 0.14
N LYS A 93 -3.41 12.05 0.48
CA LYS A 93 -4.85 11.89 0.19
C LYS A 93 -5.63 11.33 1.37
N GLY A 94 -5.18 11.61 2.60
CA GLY A 94 -5.74 11.04 3.83
C GLY A 94 -7.26 11.12 3.92
N PRO A 95 -7.88 12.31 3.81
CA PRO A 95 -9.33 12.45 3.85
C PRO A 95 -10.05 11.68 2.74
N GLU A 96 -9.59 11.79 1.50
CA GLU A 96 -10.19 11.10 0.35
C GLU A 96 -10.06 9.58 0.46
N LEU A 97 -8.89 9.10 0.91
CA LEU A 97 -8.64 7.69 1.16
C LEU A 97 -9.51 7.15 2.30
N ALA A 98 -9.69 7.90 3.39
CA ALA A 98 -10.55 7.51 4.51
C ALA A 98 -12.01 7.34 4.06
N THR A 99 -12.58 8.32 3.35
CA THR A 99 -13.94 8.22 2.79
C THR A 99 -14.07 7.03 1.83
N LEU A 100 -13.04 6.77 1.02
CA LEU A 100 -13.01 5.64 0.10
C LEU A 100 -13.03 4.30 0.86
N ILE A 101 -12.25 4.17 1.94
CA ILE A 101 -12.22 2.99 2.80
C ILE A 101 -13.58 2.77 3.48
N GLU A 102 -14.16 3.83 4.07
CA GLU A 102 -15.48 3.76 4.74
C GLU A 102 -16.55 3.23 3.78
N LYS A 103 -16.64 3.81 2.58
CA LYS A 103 -17.57 3.36 1.54
C LYS A 103 -17.35 1.88 1.20
N PHE A 104 -16.11 1.46 1.02
CA PHE A 104 -15.78 0.08 0.66
C PHE A 104 -16.16 -0.92 1.75
N VAL A 105 -15.92 -0.60 3.02
CA VAL A 105 -16.24 -1.47 4.16
C VAL A 105 -17.75 -1.52 4.38
N SER A 106 -18.45 -0.39 4.33
CA SER A 106 -19.91 -0.34 4.51
C SER A 106 -20.67 -1.13 3.44
N GLN A 107 -20.22 -1.10 2.18
CA GLN A 107 -20.84 -1.89 1.11
C GLN A 107 -20.83 -3.40 1.38
N LYS A 108 -19.83 -3.91 2.11
CA LYS A 108 -19.77 -5.33 2.47
C LYS A 108 -20.68 -5.72 3.62
N LEU A 109 -20.88 -4.82 4.59
CA LEU A 109 -21.74 -5.09 5.74
C LEU A 109 -23.21 -5.24 5.35
N THR A 110 -23.61 -4.70 4.20
CA THR A 110 -24.98 -4.83 3.67
C THR A 110 -25.19 -6.08 2.80
N THR A 111 -24.13 -6.82 2.44
CA THR A 111 -24.23 -8.03 1.58
C THR A 111 -24.04 -9.35 2.32
N LEU A 112 -23.99 -9.31 3.66
CA LEU A 112 -24.01 -10.47 4.57
C LEU A 112 -25.35 -10.52 5.29
#